data_AF-A0A9X6RKF8-F1
#
_entry.id   AF-A0A9X6RKF8-F1
#
_cell.length_a   1.000
_cell.length_b   1.000
_cell.length_c   1.000
_cell.angle_alpha   90.00
_cell.angle_beta   90.00
_cell.angle_gamma   90.00
#
_symmetry.space_group_name_H-M   'P 1'
#
loop_
_entity.id
_entity.type
_entity.pdbx_description
1 polymer ?
#
loop_
_entity_poly.entity_id
_entity_poly.type
_entity_poly.pdbx_seq_one_letter_code
_entity_poly.pdbx_strand_id
1 'polypeptide(L)'
;MPHKLSLEVRHSILTLHTLKYSGTEIVNALTLRNIAVSSSVVNKIIRENAAEDAGRSKPPSKAKNSGKAKVRTAAHLKKVKKATTGPNPLISDRS
;
A
#
# COMPACT_ATOMS: atom_id res chain seq x y z
N MET A 1 -16.01 -0.32 10.67
CA MET A 1 -15.57 -1.58 10.01
C MET A 1 -15.83 -1.43 8.51
N PRO A 2 -14.87 -1.66 7.60
CA PRO A 2 -15.19 -1.64 6.18
C PRO A 2 -16.10 -2.83 5.87
N HIS A 3 -17.38 -2.55 5.59
CA HIS A 3 -18.31 -3.57 5.12
C HIS A 3 -17.81 -4.06 3.76
N LYS A 4 -17.23 -5.27 3.74
CA LYS A 4 -16.91 -5.95 2.49
C LYS A 4 -18.23 -6.22 1.78
N LEU A 5 -18.32 -5.83 0.50
CA LEU A 5 -19.42 -6.27 -0.36
C LEU A 5 -19.49 -7.80 -0.33
N SER A 6 -20.70 -8.35 -0.37
CA SER A 6 -20.86 -9.80 -0.51
C SER A 6 -20.23 -10.28 -1.83
N LEU A 7 -19.75 -11.52 -1.80
CA LEU A 7 -19.12 -12.15 -2.97
C LEU A 7 -20.09 -12.22 -4.15
N GLU A 8 -21.36 -12.47 -3.87
CA GLU A 8 -22.45 -12.52 -4.86
C GLU A 8 -22.65 -11.19 -5.59
N VAL A 9 -22.61 -10.06 -4.85
CA VAL A 9 -22.76 -8.74 -5.46
C VAL A 9 -21.52 -8.39 -6.30
N ARG A 10 -20.32 -8.78 -5.85
CA ARG A 10 -19.09 -8.64 -6.66
C ARG A 10 -19.19 -9.40 -7.97
N HIS A 11 -19.61 -10.67 -7.94
CA HIS A 11 -19.81 -11.46 -9.16
C HIS A 11 -20.87 -10.83 -10.07
N SER A 12 -21.99 -10.38 -9.52
CA SER A 12 -23.05 -9.74 -10.30
C SER A 12 -22.55 -8.50 -11.05
N ILE A 13 -21.74 -7.65 -10.39
CA ILE A 13 -21.12 -6.47 -11.01
C ILE A 13 -20.21 -6.88 -12.18
N LEU A 14 -19.37 -7.89 -11.98
CA LEU A 14 -18.43 -8.35 -13.00
C LEU A 14 -19.15 -8.99 -14.19
N THR A 15 -20.18 -9.81 -13.95
CA THR A 15 -21.00 -10.39 -15.02
C THR A 15 -21.65 -9.30 -15.86
N LEU A 16 -22.28 -8.30 -15.24
CA LEU A 16 -22.90 -7.19 -15.98
C LEU A 16 -21.87 -6.36 -16.76
N HIS A 17 -20.68 -6.15 -16.19
CA HIS A 17 -19.59 -5.48 -16.91
C HIS A 17 -19.11 -6.28 -18.14
N THR A 18 -19.00 -7.61 -18.03
CA THR A 18 -18.67 -8.49 -19.16
C THR A 18 -19.73 -8.42 -20.26
N LEU A 19 -21.00 -8.27 -19.88
CA LEU A 19 -22.13 -8.05 -20.79
C LEU A 19 -22.21 -6.61 -21.36
N LYS A 20 -21.16 -5.79 -21.14
CA LYS A 20 -21.02 -4.42 -21.68
C LYS A 20 -22.01 -3.38 -21.14
N TYR A 21 -22.65 -3.64 -20.01
CA TYR A 21 -23.40 -2.60 -19.30
C TYR A 21 -22.47 -1.51 -18.75
N SER A 22 -22.89 -0.26 -18.86
CA SER A 22 -22.21 0.89 -18.26
C SER A 22 -22.31 0.86 -16.73
N GLY A 23 -21.41 1.57 -16.04
CA GLY A 23 -21.42 1.65 -14.57
C GLY A 23 -22.76 2.15 -14.01
N THR A 24 -23.43 3.07 -14.71
CA THR A 24 -24.76 3.59 -14.33
C THR A 24 -25.83 2.52 -14.48
N GLU A 25 -25.83 1.76 -15.58
CA GLU A 25 -26.78 0.67 -15.78
C GLU A 25 -26.59 -0.46 -14.77
N ILE A 26 -25.34 -0.75 -14.39
CA ILE A 26 -25.02 -1.73 -13.34
C ILE A 26 -25.60 -1.27 -12.00
N VAL A 27 -25.41 -0.01 -11.62
CA VAL A 27 -25.98 0.55 -10.37
C VAL A 27 -27.51 0.47 -10.39
N ASN A 28 -28.14 0.83 -11.51
CA ASN A 28 -29.59 0.76 -11.66
C ASN A 28 -30.09 -0.69 -11.56
N ALA A 29 -29.44 -1.65 -12.24
CA ALA A 29 -29.81 -3.05 -12.21
C ALA A 29 -29.72 -3.66 -10.79
N LEU A 30 -28.71 -3.27 -10.01
CA LEU A 30 -28.57 -3.71 -8.61
C LEU A 30 -29.61 -3.05 -7.70
N THR A 31 -29.91 -1.78 -7.94
CA THR A 31 -30.93 -1.04 -7.19
C THR A 31 -32.32 -1.64 -7.39
N LEU A 32 -32.66 -2.07 -8.61
CA LEU A 32 -33.90 -2.80 -8.91
C LEU A 32 -34.03 -4.12 -8.14
N ARG A 33 -32.91 -4.71 -7.71
CA ARG A 33 -32.86 -5.92 -6.87
C ARG A 33 -32.79 -5.61 -5.37
N ASN A 34 -33.07 -4.36 -4.98
CA ASN A 34 -32.96 -3.86 -3.59
C ASN A 34 -31.52 -3.90 -3.04
N ILE A 35 -30.52 -3.80 -3.91
CA ILE A 35 -29.10 -3.81 -3.54
C ILE A 35 -28.52 -2.41 -3.82
N ALA A 36 -28.37 -1.60 -2.78
CA ALA A 36 -27.80 -0.27 -2.91
C ALA A 36 -26.26 -0.35 -3.05
N VAL A 37 -25.74 0.01 -4.23
CA VAL A 37 -24.30 0.08 -4.51
C VAL A 37 -23.97 1.42 -5.17
N SER A 38 -22.92 2.10 -4.70
CA SER A 38 -22.48 3.36 -5.34
C SER A 38 -21.67 3.10 -6.62
N SER A 39 -21.74 4.02 -7.57
CA SER A 39 -20.93 3.99 -8.80
C SER A 39 -19.41 3.92 -8.51
N SER A 40 -18.96 4.55 -7.43
CA SER A 40 -17.56 4.47 -6.97
C SER A 40 -17.15 3.03 -6.61
N VAL A 41 -18.03 2.29 -5.95
CA VAL A 41 -17.80 0.88 -5.59
C VAL A 41 -17.77 0.01 -6.84
N VAL A 42 -18.70 0.20 -7.77
CA VAL A 42 -18.73 -0.52 -9.06
C VAL A 42 -17.42 -0.29 -9.83
N ASN A 43 -17.00 0.96 -10.01
CA ASN A 43 -15.76 1.32 -10.69
C ASN A 43 -14.51 0.79 -9.99
N LYS A 44 -14.54 0.69 -8.66
CA LYS A 44 -13.45 0.09 -7.89
C LYS A 44 -13.33 -1.40 -8.18
N ILE A 45 -14.45 -2.14 -8.18
CA ILE A 45 -14.47 -3.59 -8.43
C ILE A 45 -14.00 -3.90 -9.85
N ILE A 46 -14.49 -3.17 -10.85
CA ILE A 46 -14.06 -3.34 -12.24
C ILE A 46 -12.54 -3.13 -12.38
N ARG A 47 -12.01 -2.07 -11.76
CA ARG A 47 -10.55 -1.79 -11.79
C ARG A 47 -9.73 -2.83 -11.03
N GLU A 48 -10.22 -3.30 -9.89
CA GLU A 48 -9.57 -4.37 -9.13
C GLU A 48 -9.49 -5.66 -9.97
N ASN A 49 -10.59 -6.05 -10.63
CA ASN A 49 -10.62 -7.24 -11.50
C ASN A 49 -9.71 -7.09 -12.72
N ALA A 50 -9.75 -5.96 -13.40
CA ALA A 50 -8.87 -5.72 -14.56
C ALA A 50 -7.38 -5.73 -14.18
N ALA A 51 -7.03 -5.28 -12.97
CA ALA A 51 -5.66 -5.37 -12.48
C ALA A 51 -5.25 -6.82 -12.15
N GLU A 52 -6.16 -7.59 -11.56
CA GLU A 52 -5.97 -9.03 -11.29
C GLU A 52 -5.82 -9.82 -12.60
N ASP A 53 -6.67 -9.59 -13.59
CA ASP A 53 -6.60 -10.20 -14.94
C ASP A 53 -5.28 -9.88 -15.65
N ALA A 54 -4.76 -8.66 -15.47
CA ALA A 54 -3.47 -8.25 -16.03
C ALA A 54 -2.26 -8.82 -15.28
N GLY A 55 -2.45 -9.73 -14.31
CA GLY A 55 -1.39 -10.26 -13.44
C GLY A 55 -0.78 -9.21 -12.51
N ARG A 56 -1.37 -8.01 -12.46
CA ARG A 56 -0.92 -6.89 -11.62
C ARG A 56 -1.56 -7.04 -10.25
N SER A 57 -1.05 -8.02 -9.49
CA SER A 57 -1.42 -8.15 -8.08
C SER A 57 -1.23 -6.81 -7.39
N LYS A 58 -2.30 -6.33 -6.74
CA LYS A 58 -2.29 -5.06 -6.03
C LYS A 58 -1.09 -5.05 -5.09
N PRO A 59 -0.11 -4.13 -5.22
CA PRO A 59 0.99 -4.09 -4.28
C PRO A 59 0.38 -3.93 -2.89
N PRO A 60 0.85 -4.68 -1.87
CA PRO A 60 0.26 -4.65 -0.55
C PRO A 60 0.19 -3.20 -0.08
N SER A 61 -1.03 -2.66 0.03
CA SER A 61 -1.21 -1.32 0.55
C SER A 61 -0.77 -1.36 2.01
N LYS A 62 0.25 -0.55 2.30
CA LYS A 62 1.07 -0.46 3.52
C LYS A 62 2.43 -1.15 3.35
N ALA A 63 3.40 -0.35 2.91
CA ALA A 63 4.68 -0.36 3.60
C ALA A 63 4.36 -0.35 5.10
N LYS A 64 4.66 -1.46 5.78
CA LYS A 64 4.74 -1.46 7.24
C LYS A 64 5.75 -0.35 7.53
N ASN A 65 5.36 0.73 8.19
CA ASN A 65 6.30 1.62 8.85
C ASN A 65 6.98 0.80 9.96
N SER A 66 7.82 -0.15 9.60
CA SER A 66 8.59 -0.96 10.53
C SER A 66 9.87 -0.20 10.82
N GLY A 67 9.85 0.47 11.95
CA GLY A 67 11.04 0.99 12.59
C GLY A 67 11.31 2.44 12.26
N LYS A 68 10.82 3.35 13.12
CA LYS A 68 11.65 4.49 13.49
C LYS A 68 12.99 3.88 13.95
N ALA A 69 14.04 4.03 13.16
CA ALA A 69 15.39 3.71 13.63
C ALA A 69 15.59 4.50 14.92
N LYS A 70 15.74 3.80 16.04
CA LYS A 70 16.01 4.43 17.34
C LYS A 70 17.45 4.93 17.28
N VAL A 71 17.62 6.13 16.75
CA VAL A 71 18.94 6.75 16.55
C VAL A 71 19.59 6.90 17.93
N ARG A 72 20.50 6.00 18.28
CA ARG A 72 21.35 6.09 19.47
C ARG A 72 22.49 7.07 19.20
N THR A 73 22.17 8.33 18.90
CA THR A 73 23.17 9.34 18.50
C THR A 73 24.09 9.74 19.66
N ALA A 74 23.61 9.71 20.91
CA ALA A 74 24.37 10.22 22.05
C ALA A 74 25.56 9.34 22.47
N ALA A 75 25.41 8.01 22.40
CA ALA A 75 26.49 7.08 22.79
C ALA A 75 27.58 6.95 21.71
N HIS A 76 27.21 7.10 20.43
CA HIS A 76 28.16 7.02 19.32
C HIS A 76 29.03 8.30 19.24
N LEU A 77 28.45 9.49 19.46
CA LEU A 77 29.21 10.74 19.50
C LEU A 77 30.24 10.80 20.63
N LYS A 78 29.97 10.18 21.79
CA LYS A 78 30.94 10.08 22.89
C LYS A 78 32.15 9.19 22.54
N LYS A 79 31.98 8.14 21.72
CA LYS A 79 33.09 7.29 21.28
C LYS A 79 33.98 7.99 20.25
N VAL A 80 33.41 8.78 19.35
CA VAL A 80 34.18 9.54 18.35
C VAL A 80 35.03 10.63 19.02
N LYS A 81 34.50 11.37 20.01
CA LYS A 81 35.28 12.38 20.75
C LYS A 81 36.42 11.79 21.57
N LYS A 82 36.33 10.55 22.04
CA LYS A 82 37.40 9.92 22.82
C LYS A 82 38.56 9.40 21.95
N ALA A 83 38.32 9.19 20.65
CA ALA A 83 39.33 8.72 19.70
C ALA A 83 40.17 9.85 19.10
N THR A 84 39.74 11.11 19.21
CA THR A 84 40.47 12.29 18.70
C THR A 84 41.26 13.04 19.78
N THR A 85 41.30 12.55 21.02
CA THR A 85 42.07 13.15 22.12
C THR A 85 43.09 12.16 22.69
N GLY A 86 43.84 11.52 21.81
CA GLY A 86 45.06 10.76 22.11
C GLY A 86 46.16 11.18 21.14
N PRO A 87 47.45 11.05 21.50
CA PRO A 87 48.55 11.48 20.64
C PRO A 87 48.42 10.85 19.25
N ASN A 88 48.48 11.70 18.23
CA ASN A 88 48.41 11.29 16.83
C ASN A 88 49.62 10.38 16.52
N PRO A 89 49.44 9.11 16.12
CA PRO A 89 50.55 8.20 15.85
C PRO A 89 51.28 8.49 14.53
N LEU A 90 50.93 9.56 13.82
CA LEU A 90 51.52 9.93 12.53
C LEU A 90 52.73 10.87 12.63
N ILE A 91 53.32 11.04 13.82
CA ILE A 91 54.60 11.73 14.01
C ILE A 91 55.54 10.82 14.78
N SER A 92 56.13 9.85 14.07
CA SER A 92 57.36 9.18 14.51
C SER A 92 58.35 9.16 13.35
N ASP A 93 59.43 9.92 13.57
CA ASP A 93 60.77 9.87 12.98
C ASP A 93 60.97 9.74 11.46
N ARG A 94 61.36 10.86 10.86
CA ARG A 94 62.50 10.91 9.94
C ARG A 94 63.66 11.57 10.66
N SER A 95 64.68 10.81 11.03
CA SER A 95 66.07 11.25 11.20
C SER A 95 66.97 10.03 11.04
#